data_AF-A0A6P1HX08-F1
#
_entry.id   AF-A0A6P1HX08-F1
#
_cell.length_a   1.000
_cell.length_b   1.000
_cell.length_c   1.000
_cell.angle_alpha   90.00
_cell.angle_beta   90.00
_cell.angle_gamma   90.00
#
_symmetry.space_group_name_H-M   'P 1'
#
loop_
_entity.id
_entity.type
_entity.pdbx_description
1 polymer ?
#
loop_
_entity_poly.entity_id
_entity_poly.type
_entity_poly.pdbx_seq_one_letter_code
_entity_poly.pdbx_strand_id
1 'polypeptide(L)' 'MENTAESGPASSECPDCHALTADLEAHKHWHSRLVHDIATAVDKDIDRRTHTS' A
#
# COMPACT_ATOMS: atom_id res chain seq x y z
N MET A 1 6.84 -37.38 5.77
CA MET A 1 5.82 -36.32 5.58
C MET A 1 6.13 -35.25 6.61
N GLU A 2 7.03 -34.34 6.28
CA GLU A 2 7.31 -33.15 7.09
C GLU A 2 6.72 -31.96 6.34
N ASN A 3 5.47 -31.64 6.62
CA ASN A 3 4.91 -30.35 6.26
C ASN A 3 5.19 -29.47 7.48
N THR A 4 6.33 -28.79 7.45
CA THR A 4 6.66 -27.74 8.41
C THR A 4 5.55 -26.71 8.31
N ALA A 5 4.57 -26.80 9.21
CA ALA A 5 3.54 -25.80 9.37
C ALA A 5 4.25 -24.51 9.74
N GLU A 6 4.45 -23.68 8.71
CA GLU A 6 4.96 -22.33 8.78
C GLU A 6 3.98 -21.53 9.64
N SER A 7 4.17 -21.63 10.96
CA SER A 7 3.44 -20.85 11.96
C SER A 7 4.03 -19.44 11.97
N GLY A 8 4.00 -18.77 10.82
CA GLY A 8 4.15 -17.33 10.71
C GLY A 8 2.80 -16.67 11.03
N PRO A 9 2.78 -15.39 11.43
CA PRO A 9 1.52 -14.68 11.68
C PRO A 9 0.62 -14.83 10.45
N ALA A 10 -0.63 -15.28 10.67
CA ALA A 10 -1.61 -15.49 9.61
C ALA A 10 -1.70 -14.23 8.74
N SER A 11 -1.01 -14.27 7.60
CA SER A 11 -0.85 -13.11 6.74
C SER A 11 -2.14 -12.99 5.94
N SER A 12 -2.85 -11.89 6.13
CA SER A 12 -4.06 -11.58 5.37
C SER A 12 -3.66 -10.86 4.09
N GLU A 13 -4.23 -11.26 2.97
CA GLU A 13 -4.04 -10.57 1.69
C GLU A 13 -4.94 -9.32 1.63
N CYS A 14 -4.37 -8.19 1.24
CA CYS A 14 -5.14 -6.98 0.95
C CYS A 14 -5.85 -7.08 -0.41
N PRO A 15 -7.17 -6.90 -0.51
CA PRO A 15 -7.89 -7.03 -1.78
C PRO A 15 -7.58 -5.94 -2.80
N ASP A 16 -7.06 -4.78 -2.37
CA ASP A 16 -6.79 -3.63 -3.24
C ASP A 16 -5.41 -3.69 -3.90
N CYS A 17 -4.41 -4.26 -3.21
CA CYS A 17 -3.02 -4.31 -3.69
C CYS A 17 -2.38 -5.69 -3.63
N HIS A 18 -3.10 -6.72 -3.17
CA HIS A 18 -2.62 -8.09 -2.96
C HIS A 18 -1.37 -8.22 -2.08
N ALA A 19 -1.10 -7.22 -1.23
CA ALA A 19 -0.03 -7.29 -0.26
C ALA A 19 -0.40 -8.25 0.88
N LEU A 20 0.51 -9.18 1.21
CA LEU A 20 0.39 -10.04 2.38
C LEU A 20 0.83 -9.27 3.62
N THR A 21 -0.09 -9.04 4.56
CA THR A 21 0.16 -8.29 5.78
C THR A 21 -0.31 -9.06 7.01
N ALA A 22 0.42 -8.94 8.12
CA ALA A 22 -0.01 -9.49 9.41
C ALA A 22 -1.20 -8.71 10.01
N ASP A 23 -1.31 -7.41 9.70
CA ASP A 23 -2.40 -6.55 10.15
C ASP A 23 -3.06 -5.86 8.95
N LEU A 24 -4.25 -6.33 8.60
CA LEU A 24 -4.97 -5.86 7.42
C LEU A 24 -5.59 -4.47 7.64
N GLU A 25 -6.02 -4.14 8.86
CA GLU A 25 -6.68 -2.86 9.16
C GLU A 25 -5.70 -1.69 9.16
N ALA A 26 -4.56 -1.85 9.83
CA ALA A 26 -3.45 -0.90 9.79
C ALA A 26 -2.90 -0.76 8.36
N HIS A 27 -2.83 -1.86 7.60
CA HIS A 27 -2.44 -1.80 6.20
C HIS A 27 -3.44 -0.99 5.36
N LYS A 28 -4.75 -1.17 5.53
CA LYS A 28 -5.78 -0.37 4.83
C LYS A 28 -5.65 1.12 5.14
N HIS A 29 -5.43 1.48 6.40
CA HIS A 29 -5.22 2.88 6.79
C HIS A 29 -3.94 3.47 6.19
N TRP A 30 -2.84 2.71 6.24
CA TRP A 30 -1.58 3.11 5.63
C TRP A 30 -1.73 3.26 4.11
N HIS A 31 -2.44 2.34 3.46
CA HIS A 31 -2.62 2.31 2.02
C HIS A 31 -3.45 3.51 1.53
N SER A 32 -4.55 3.84 2.20
CA SER A 32 -5.34 5.05 1.89
C SER A 32 -4.50 6.32 1.98
N ARG A 33 -3.61 6.42 2.97
CA ARG A 33 -2.72 7.56 3.12
C ARG A 33 -1.66 7.61 2.03
N LEU A 34 -1.01 6.49 1.73
CA LEU A 34 0.01 6.43 0.69
C LEU A 34 -0.54 6.86 -0.67
N VAL A 35 -1.71 6.36 -1.06
CA VAL A 35 -2.35 6.72 -2.33
C VAL A 35 -2.64 8.22 -2.39
N HIS A 36 -3.15 8.80 -1.29
CA HIS A 36 -3.39 10.23 -1.20
C HIS A 36 -2.11 11.07 -1.33
N ASP A 37 -1.04 10.67 -0.65
CA ASP A 37 0.25 11.36 -0.70
C ASP A 37 0.87 11.31 -2.11
N ILE A 38 0.77 10.16 -2.79
CA ILE A 38 1.21 10.02 -4.19
C ILE A 38 0.38 10.91 -5.12
N ALA A 39 -0.95 10.88 -5.01
CA ALA A 39 -1.83 11.71 -5.82
C ALA A 39 -1.51 13.21 -5.65
N THR A 40 -1.28 13.65 -4.40
CA THR A 40 -0.90 15.03 -4.08
C THR A 40 0.48 15.39 -4.65
N ALA A 41 1.45 14.49 -4.56
CA ALA A 41 2.79 14.73 -5.11
C ALA A 41 2.77 14.85 -6.63
N VAL A 42 1.98 14.00 -7.30
CA VAL A 42 1.80 14.04 -8.76
C VAL A 42 1.08 15.32 -9.19
N ASP A 43 -0.01 15.70 -8.51
CA ASP A 43 -0.74 16.93 -8.77
C ASP A 43 0.17 18.16 -8.71
N LYS A 44 0.98 18.27 -7.65
CA LYS A 44 1.99 19.33 -7.50
C LYS A 44 3.06 19.32 -8.59
N ASP A 45 3.50 18.14 -9.03
CA ASP A 45 4.49 18.02 -10.10
C ASP A 45 3.91 18.44 -11.45
N ILE A 46 2.64 18.11 -11.73
CA ILE A 46 1.92 18.55 -12.93
C ILE A 46 1.78 20.08 -12.91
N ASP A 47 1.29 20.67 -11.82
CA ASP A 47 1.14 22.13 -11.66
C ASP A 47 2.47 22.84 -11.96
N ARG A 48 3.56 22.37 -11.33
CA ARG A 48 4.90 22.90 -11.56
C ARG A 48 5.30 22.84 -13.03
N ARG A 49 5.08 21.71 -13.71
CA ARG A 49 5.42 21.55 -15.14
C ARG A 49 4.60 22.46 -16.03
N THR A 50 3.30 22.61 -15.74
CA THR A 50 2.41 23.50 -16.49
C THR A 50 2.77 24.97 -16.34
N HIS A 51 3.31 25.38 -15.18
CA HIS A 51 3.74 26.76 -14.93
C HIS A 51 5.15 27.08 -15.43
N THR A 52 5.98 26.09 -15.75
CA THR A 52 7.33 26.28 -16.31
C THR A 52 7.42 26.10 -17.83
N SER A 53 6.29 25.88 -18.52
CA SER A 53 6.22 25.69 -19.97
C SER A 53 5.81 26.96 -20.71
#